data_AF-A0A9E5GHT3-F1
#
_entry.id   AF-A0A9E5GHT3-F1
#
_cell.length_a   1.000
_cell.length_b   1.000
_cell.length_c   1.000
_cell.angle_alpha   90.00
_cell.angle_beta   90.00
_cell.angle_gamma   90.00
#
_symmetry.space_group_name_H-M   'P 1'
#
loop_
_entity.id
_entity.type
_entity.pdbx_description
1 polymer ?
#
loop_
_entity_poly.entity_id
_entity_poly.type
_entity_poly.pdbx_seq_one_letter_code
_entity_poly.pdbx_strand_id
1 'polypeptide(L)'
;MQRMKIWNRQSMNFLPFLIKRGCRMYEVWTISEVHNGVVKDVSYELLGRAKTLSETLAVPLATVVVGSSIQQEDLQKLAWYGADRIYLADDLYYASFVCERNAALLEMLIKEEQPQIILCA
;
A
#
# COMPACT_ATOMS: atom_id res chain seq x y z
N MET A 1 7.79 -12.44 -8.98
CA MET A 1 6.42 -12.10 -9.45
C MET A 1 5.66 -11.56 -8.25
N GLN A 2 5.76 -10.25 -7.99
CA GLN A 2 5.21 -9.60 -6.78
C GLN A 2 3.68 -9.69 -6.75
N ARG A 3 3.13 -9.97 -5.58
CA ARG A 3 1.70 -10.26 -5.35
C ARG A 3 0.94 -8.94 -5.18
N MET A 4 0.39 -8.43 -6.27
CA MET A 4 -0.55 -7.29 -6.24
C MET A 4 -1.84 -7.74 -5.54
N LYS A 5 -2.12 -7.25 -4.32
CA LYS A 5 -3.41 -7.46 -3.64
C LYS A 5 -4.39 -6.44 -4.22
N ILE A 6 -5.09 -6.81 -5.28
CA ILE A 6 -6.31 -6.09 -5.71
C ILE A 6 -7.37 -6.42 -4.66
N TRP A 7 -7.82 -5.43 -3.88
CA TRP A 7 -8.93 -5.64 -2.96
C TRP A 7 -10.23 -5.68 -3.76
N ASN A 8 -10.62 -6.88 -4.17
CA ASN A 8 -11.97 -7.17 -4.64
C ASN A 8 -12.58 -8.16 -3.65
N ARG A 9 -13.83 -7.92 -3.22
CA ARG A 9 -14.49 -8.58 -2.08
C ARG A 9 -14.58 -10.13 -2.16
N GLN A 10 -14.13 -10.76 -3.26
CA GLN A 10 -14.50 -12.13 -3.61
C GLN A 10 -13.37 -13.15 -3.86
N SER A 11 -12.07 -12.85 -3.70
CA SER A 11 -11.04 -13.89 -3.95
C SER A 11 -10.07 -14.08 -2.79
N MET A 12 -10.50 -14.85 -1.81
CA MET A 12 -9.66 -15.36 -0.73
C MET A 12 -9.39 -16.84 -1.01
N ASN A 13 -8.23 -17.17 -1.60
CA ASN A 13 -7.73 -18.56 -1.64
C ASN A 13 -6.22 -18.69 -1.98
N PHE A 14 -5.50 -19.33 -1.04
CA PHE A 14 -4.27 -20.15 -1.15
C PHE A 14 -2.90 -19.47 -1.44
N LEU A 15 -1.72 -19.90 -0.94
CA LEU A 15 -1.24 -21.02 -0.07
C LEU A 15 0.15 -20.60 0.57
N PRO A 16 0.88 -21.42 1.37
CA PRO A 16 1.32 -21.05 2.71
C PRO A 16 2.86 -20.95 2.85
N PHE A 17 3.37 -19.85 3.40
CA PHE A 17 4.71 -19.85 3.98
C PHE A 17 4.58 -19.91 5.50
N LEU A 18 4.68 -21.12 6.05
CA LEU A 18 4.85 -21.49 7.46
C LEU A 18 4.67 -20.36 8.50
N ILE A 19 3.44 -19.89 8.73
CA ILE A 19 3.15 -18.96 9.81
C ILE A 19 2.94 -19.76 11.10
N LYS A 20 3.91 -19.69 12.02
CA LYS A 20 3.66 -19.99 13.43
C LYS A 20 2.45 -19.17 13.86
N ARG A 21 1.34 -19.85 14.18
CA ARG A 21 0.12 -19.25 14.74
C ARG A 21 0.51 -18.40 15.95
N GLY A 22 0.59 -17.07 15.78
CA GLY A 22 0.98 -16.14 16.85
C GLY A 22 1.77 -14.91 16.40
N CYS A 23 2.57 -14.95 15.32
CA CYS A 23 3.29 -13.76 14.85
C CYS A 23 2.46 -13.01 13.81
N ARG A 24 1.89 -11.85 14.17
CA ARG A 24 1.44 -10.86 13.19
C ARG A 24 2.68 -10.29 12.50
N MET A 25 2.70 -10.31 11.18
CA MET A 25 3.75 -9.66 10.39
C MET A 25 3.41 -8.17 10.36
N TYR A 26 4.13 -7.38 11.15
CA TYR A 26 4.07 -5.94 11.09
C TYR A 26 4.65 -5.44 9.77
N GLU A 27 4.21 -4.26 9.31
CA GLU A 27 4.69 -3.65 8.07
C GLU A 27 4.99 -2.17 8.30
N VAL A 28 5.90 -1.61 7.52
CA VAL A 28 6.04 -0.16 7.33
C VAL A 28 5.22 0.21 6.11
N TRP A 29 4.33 1.20 6.26
CA TRP A 29 3.49 1.70 5.18
C TRP A 29 3.93 3.09 4.73
N THR A 30 3.82 3.33 3.43
CA THR A 30 3.73 4.68 2.86
C THR A 30 2.34 4.91 2.31
N ILE A 31 1.92 6.17 2.21
CA ILE A 31 0.72 6.56 1.45
C ILE A 31 1.18 7.24 0.17
N SER A 32 0.79 6.71 -0.98
CA SER A 32 1.10 7.31 -2.28
C SER A 32 0.07 8.39 -2.62
N GLU A 33 0.56 9.57 -2.93
CA GLU A 33 -0.26 10.65 -3.47
C GLU A 33 -0.60 10.38 -4.93
N VAL A 34 -1.87 10.55 -5.27
CA VAL A 34 -2.40 10.38 -6.63
C VAL A 34 -3.11 11.65 -7.06
N HIS A 35 -2.86 12.08 -8.29
CA HIS A 35 -3.61 13.15 -8.93
C HIS A 35 -3.95 12.76 -10.37
N ASN A 36 -5.24 12.77 -10.71
CA ASN A 36 -5.76 12.40 -12.03
C ASN A 36 -5.23 11.03 -12.53
N GLY A 37 -5.20 10.03 -11.64
CA GLY A 37 -4.75 8.67 -11.95
C GLY A 37 -3.23 8.49 -12.02
N VAL A 38 -2.46 9.56 -11.80
CA VAL A 38 -0.99 9.54 -11.83
C VAL A 38 -0.43 9.65 -10.41
N VAL A 39 0.48 8.74 -10.06
CA VAL A 39 1.20 8.79 -8.78
C VAL A 39 2.23 9.93 -8.79
N LYS A 40 2.23 10.76 -7.74
CA LYS A 40 3.16 11.88 -7.59
C LYS A 40 4.56 11.41 -7.23
N ASP A 41 5.58 12.15 -7.68
CA ASP A 41 6.99 11.79 -7.46
C ASP A 41 7.38 11.65 -5.99
N VAL A 42 6.78 12.47 -5.10
CA VAL A 42 6.99 12.41 -3.65
C VAL A 42 6.71 11.00 -3.08
N SER A 43 5.81 10.24 -3.70
CA SER A 43 5.50 8.86 -3.29
C SER A 43 6.69 7.93 -3.48
N TYR A 44 7.46 8.10 -4.56
CA TYR A 44 8.65 7.29 -4.83
C TYR A 44 9.82 7.68 -3.91
N GLU A 45 9.98 8.98 -3.65
CA GLU A 45 10.96 9.49 -2.69
C GLU A 45 10.69 8.96 -1.28
N LEU A 46 9.42 8.97 -0.87
CA LEU A 46 8.96 8.47 0.41
C LEU A 46 9.20 6.97 0.55
N LEU A 47 8.94 6.17 -0.49
CA LEU A 47 9.30 4.75 -0.53
C LEU A 47 10.80 4.54 -0.33
N GLY A 48 11.64 5.36 -0.99
CA GLY A 48 13.09 5.32 -0.81
C GLY A 48 13.51 5.55 0.64
N ARG A 49 12.87 6.49 1.35
CA ARG A 49 13.11 6.73 2.78
C ARG A 49 12.58 5.60 3.66
N ALA A 50 11.39 5.10 3.36
CA ALA A 50 10.73 4.03 4.08
C ALA A 50 11.51 2.71 3.98
N LYS A 51 12.25 2.49 2.88
CA LYS A 51 13.04 1.28 2.65
C LYS A 51 14.11 1.07 3.72
N THR A 52 14.88 2.11 4.05
CA THR A 52 15.88 2.04 5.11
C THR A 52 15.25 1.67 6.46
N LEU A 53 14.06 2.22 6.73
CA LEU A 53 13.32 1.94 7.95
C LEU A 53 12.79 0.50 8.00
N SER A 54 12.20 0.01 6.90
CA SER A 54 11.68 -1.35 6.82
C SER A 54 12.79 -2.40 6.93
N GLU A 55 13.95 -2.14 6.32
CA GLU A 55 15.15 -2.99 6.43
C GLU A 55 15.70 -3.02 7.84
N THR A 56 15.79 -1.86 8.51
CA THR A 56 16.24 -1.76 9.91
C THR A 56 15.34 -2.56 10.86
N LEU A 57 14.03 -2.53 10.61
CA LEU A 57 13.04 -3.25 11.41
C LEU A 57 12.85 -4.71 10.98
N ALA A 58 13.46 -5.13 9.86
CA ALA A 58 13.29 -6.44 9.24
C ALA A 58 11.82 -6.81 8.97
N VAL A 59 11.03 -5.83 8.49
CA VAL A 59 9.61 -5.98 8.15
C VAL A 59 9.35 -5.60 6.68
N PRO A 60 8.25 -6.09 6.06
CA PRO A 60 7.88 -5.69 4.70
C PRO A 60 7.56 -4.19 4.60
N LEU A 61 7.89 -3.61 3.44
CA LEU A 61 7.45 -2.28 3.04
C LEU A 61 6.23 -2.39 2.15
N ALA A 62 5.14 -1.71 2.52
CA ALA A 62 3.96 -1.60 1.67
C ALA A 62 3.65 -0.14 1.34
N THR A 63 2.92 0.08 0.25
CA THR A 63 2.34 1.38 -0.06
C THR A 63 0.84 1.29 -0.29
N VAL A 64 0.10 2.27 0.19
CA VAL A 64 -1.34 2.41 -0.04
C VAL A 64 -1.55 3.44 -1.14
N VAL A 65 -2.28 3.04 -2.19
CA VAL A 65 -2.61 3.88 -3.35
C VAL A 65 -4.12 3.99 -3.44
N VAL A 66 -4.64 5.22 -3.34
CA VAL A 66 -6.07 5.52 -3.38
C VAL A 66 -6.32 6.52 -4.50
N GLY A 67 -7.19 6.18 -5.44
CA GLY A 67 -7.52 7.07 -6.55
C GLY A 67 -8.41 6.39 -7.59
N SER A 68 -8.38 6.91 -8.81
CA SER A 68 -9.15 6.35 -9.93
C SER A 68 -8.30 6.32 -11.19
N SER A 69 -8.46 5.24 -11.97
CA SER A 69 -7.74 4.98 -13.22
C SER A 69 -6.23 5.05 -13.03
N ILE A 70 -5.73 4.32 -12.02
CA ILE A 70 -4.30 4.32 -11.68
C ILE A 70 -3.52 3.67 -12.80
N GLN A 71 -2.49 4.36 -13.28
CA GLN A 71 -1.69 3.84 -14.39
C GLN A 71 -0.90 2.59 -13.96
N GLN A 72 -0.91 1.56 -14.81
CA GLN A 72 -0.19 0.32 -14.53
C GLN A 72 1.33 0.53 -14.42
N GLU A 73 1.88 1.48 -15.17
CA GLU A 73 3.29 1.89 -15.09
C GLU A 73 3.65 2.44 -13.71
N ASP A 74 2.76 3.17 -13.06
CA ASP A 74 3.00 3.70 -11.72
C ASP A 74 3.06 2.58 -10.68
N LEU A 75 2.20 1.57 -10.79
CA LEU A 75 2.23 0.39 -9.92
C LEU A 75 3.53 -0.40 -10.08
N GLN A 76 4.03 -0.55 -11.32
CA GLN A 76 5.32 -1.17 -11.58
C GLN A 76 6.47 -0.34 -11.00
N LYS A 77 6.41 0.98 -11.15
CA LYS A 77 7.41 1.91 -10.60
C LYS A 77 7.43 1.83 -9.07
N LEU A 78 6.27 1.85 -8.39
CA LEU A 78 6.19 1.67 -6.93
C LEU A 78 6.86 0.36 -6.47
N ALA A 79 6.61 -0.73 -7.19
CA ALA A 79 7.24 -2.02 -6.89
C ALA A 79 8.75 -2.02 -7.12
N TRP A 80 9.23 -1.33 -8.17
CA TRP A 80 10.65 -1.15 -8.46
C TRP A 80 11.36 -0.29 -7.41
N TYR A 81 10.69 0.73 -6.87
CA TYR A 81 11.18 1.57 -5.77
C TYR A 81 11.17 0.88 -4.39
N GLY A 82 10.78 -0.39 -4.33
CA GLY A 82 11.00 -1.25 -3.16
C GLY A 82 9.76 -1.60 -2.35
N ALA A 83 8.56 -1.28 -2.83
CA ALA A 83 7.32 -1.76 -2.24
C ALA A 83 7.20 -3.29 -2.40
N ASP A 84 7.21 -4.02 -1.29
CA ASP A 84 6.95 -5.46 -1.25
C ASP A 84 5.46 -5.77 -1.48
N ARG A 85 4.60 -4.82 -1.08
CA ARG A 85 3.14 -4.87 -1.32
C ARG A 85 2.59 -3.51 -1.74
N ILE A 86 1.54 -3.56 -2.55
CA ILE A 86 0.75 -2.39 -2.95
C ILE A 86 -0.70 -2.68 -2.58
N TYR A 87 -1.26 -1.88 -1.68
CA TYR A 87 -2.68 -1.84 -1.36
C TYR A 87 -3.34 -0.83 -2.30
N LEU A 88 -4.11 -1.32 -3.27
CA LEU A 88 -4.70 -0.49 -4.32
C LEU A 88 -6.22 -0.38 -4.12
N ALA A 89 -6.69 0.84 -3.97
CA ALA A 89 -8.09 1.22 -4.09
C ALA A 89 -8.25 2.10 -5.34
N ASP A 90 -8.57 1.47 -6.47
CA ASP A 90 -8.81 2.13 -7.75
C ASP A 90 -10.32 2.10 -8.07
N ASP A 91 -11.00 3.22 -7.82
CA ASP A 91 -12.44 3.37 -8.03
C ASP A 91 -12.79 4.83 -8.36
N LEU A 92 -13.80 5.06 -9.22
CA LEU A 92 -14.31 6.41 -9.52
C LEU A 92 -14.75 7.18 -8.27
N TYR A 93 -15.13 6.47 -7.20
CA TYR A 93 -15.43 7.04 -5.89
C TYR A 93 -14.27 7.87 -5.29
N TYR A 94 -13.02 7.54 -5.66
CA TYR A 94 -11.79 8.21 -5.24
C TYR A 94 -11.17 9.09 -6.34
N ALA A 95 -11.90 9.40 -7.43
CA ALA A 95 -11.38 10.23 -8.52
C ALA A 95 -10.98 11.65 -8.07
N SER A 96 -11.54 12.15 -6.97
CA SER A 96 -11.12 13.39 -6.32
C SER A 96 -10.79 13.12 -4.87
N PHE A 97 -9.77 13.81 -4.36
CA PHE A 97 -9.41 13.70 -2.95
C PHE A 97 -10.50 14.30 -2.06
N VAL A 98 -11.13 13.45 -1.25
CA VAL A 98 -12.07 13.83 -0.21
C VAL A 98 -11.55 13.22 1.09
N CYS A 99 -11.26 14.08 2.07
CA CYS A 99 -10.56 13.69 3.31
C CYS A 99 -11.29 12.55 4.03
N GLU A 100 -12.61 12.65 4.20
CA GLU A 100 -13.44 11.70 4.92
C GLU A 100 -13.44 10.31 4.27
N ARG A 101 -13.46 10.24 2.93
CA ARG A 101 -13.46 8.97 2.19
C ARG A 101 -12.13 8.26 2.33
N ASN A 102 -11.04 9.01 2.16
CA ASN A 102 -9.69 8.49 2.28
C ASN A 102 -9.41 8.05 3.72
N ALA A 103 -9.80 8.87 4.71
CA ALA A 103 -9.66 8.54 6.12
C ALA A 103 -10.43 7.28 6.50
N ALA A 104 -11.67 7.11 6.04
CA ALA A 104 -12.47 5.91 6.32
C ALA A 104 -11.85 4.63 5.73
N LEU A 105 -11.31 4.70 4.50
CA LEU A 105 -10.59 3.59 3.88
C LEU A 105 -9.32 3.24 4.67
N LEU A 106 -8.51 4.25 4.99
CA LEU A 106 -7.28 4.07 5.76
C LEU A 106 -7.57 3.53 7.16
N GLU A 107 -8.58 4.04 7.85
CA GLU A 107 -8.99 3.54 9.17
C GLU A 107 -9.36 2.05 9.12
N MET A 108 -10.14 1.65 8.11
CA MET A 108 -10.49 0.24 7.89
C MET A 108 -9.25 -0.62 7.67
N LEU A 109 -8.38 -0.22 6.74
CA LEU A 109 -7.16 -0.94 6.38
C LEU A 109 -6.19 -1.04 7.57
N ILE A 110 -6.01 0.03 8.33
CA ILE A 110 -5.15 0.05 9.52
C ILE A 110 -5.71 -0.88 10.59
N LYS A 111 -7.03 -0.91 10.80
CA LYS A 111 -7.66 -1.84 11.75
C LYS A 111 -7.44 -3.29 11.35
N GLU A 112 -7.54 -3.61 10.06
CA GLU A 112 -7.42 -4.98 9.54
C GLU A 112 -5.96 -5.47 9.49
N GLU A 113 -5.08 -4.69 8.89
CA GLU A 113 -3.70 -5.09 8.59
C GLU A 113 -2.71 -4.67 9.69
N GLN A 114 -3.08 -3.73 10.58
CA GLN A 114 -2.31 -3.32 11.77
C GLN A 114 -0.83 -2.98 11.46
N PRO A 115 -0.57 -2.01 10.55
CA PRO A 115 0.80 -1.60 10.25
C PRO A 115 1.49 -1.05 11.50
N GLN A 116 2.81 -1.23 11.59
CA GLN A 116 3.60 -0.78 12.73
C GLN A 116 4.00 0.69 12.60
N ILE A 117 4.25 1.16 11.37
CA ILE A 117 4.60 2.56 11.06
C ILE A 117 3.89 2.96 9.77
N ILE A 118 3.39 4.20 9.73
CA ILE A 118 2.86 4.81 8.51
C ILE A 118 3.62 6.12 8.27
N LEU A 119 4.13 6.30 7.06
CA LEU A 119 4.77 7.52 6.58
C LEU A 119 3.86 8.19 5.54
N CYS A 120 3.65 9.49 5.69
CA CYS A 120 2.79 10.31 4.82
C CYS A 120 3.51 11.63 4.50
N ALA A 121 3.23 12.22 3.34
CA ALA A 121 3.69 13.55 2.91
C ALA A 121 2.52 14.53 2.84
#